data_AF-A0A915UZS0-F1
#
_entry.id   AF-A0A915UZS0-F1
#
_cell.length_a   1.000
_cell.length_b   1.000
_cell.length_c   1.000
_cell.angle_alpha   90.00
_cell.angle_beta   90.00
_cell.angle_gamma   90.00
#
_symmetry.space_group_name_H-M   'P 1'
#
loop_
_entity.id
_entity.type
_entity.pdbx_description
1 polymer ?
#
loop_
_entity_poly.entity_id
_entity_poly.type
_entity_poly.pdbx_seq_one_letter_code
_entity_poly.pdbx_strand_id
1 'polypeptide(L)'
;MPKVDFSPARDGFQFGNYFVNQIADIPGVGKLQTAGRCGGMSYCVLDHYAARQPVPGFKPSDFGDKGVPPDDHPLAEYIYQRQLDSFFTLSAIKFITWSLAPDASNFLVRGVTERTKKEEFNKLREAIDRGTPVPLGLIVARNLNDLGRNHQVVAYGYDYDEATKKMTVYIYDVNLPGQEITLTSGKDDAGWFESSPGKEQWRGWFVQDYAPRRPPPDLAKPLIEAAQKAIEAVGEVIQPKGRRNRITVTLNRLVFSNPEESDSSAELALEFHIGNQTVRWPARGLRKVKHGTKVKLDKQVELDVTRNDVLEISGRIAGDVILTDTEGFDAFDYFNLDQNAVAGFFRRRFTRDDKWGKGEHTVRSEGGPGGYTLEFTIQ
;
A
#
# COMPACT_ATOMS: atom_id res chain seq x y z
N MET A 1 18.47 0.39 -25.06
CA MET A 1 18.13 0.89 -23.71
C MET A 1 17.21 -0.10 -22.99
N PRO A 2 17.74 -1.17 -22.39
CA PRO A 2 16.93 -2.07 -21.57
C PRO A 2 16.45 -1.38 -20.28
N LYS A 3 15.13 -1.42 -20.04
CA LYS A 3 14.49 -1.04 -18.79
C LYS A 3 13.52 -2.16 -18.41
N VAL A 4 13.47 -2.51 -17.13
CA VAL A 4 12.38 -3.34 -16.61
C VAL A 4 11.10 -2.49 -16.54
N ASP A 5 9.93 -3.13 -16.49
CA ASP A 5 8.66 -2.42 -16.27
C ASP A 5 8.56 -1.98 -14.81
N PHE A 6 9.38 -1.01 -14.42
CA PHE A 6 9.40 -0.34 -13.14
C PHE A 6 9.42 1.17 -13.40
N SER A 7 8.59 1.93 -12.69
CA SER A 7 8.54 3.38 -12.77
C SER A 7 8.61 3.99 -11.37
N PRO A 8 9.53 4.94 -11.11
CA PRO A 8 9.60 5.66 -9.84
C PRO A 8 8.26 6.26 -9.38
N ALA A 9 7.42 6.70 -10.31
CA ALA A 9 6.12 7.33 -10.00
C ALA A 9 5.02 6.31 -9.65
N ARG A 10 5.11 5.08 -10.16
CA ARG A 10 4.11 4.02 -9.93
C ARG A 10 4.51 3.10 -8.79
N ASP A 11 5.77 2.68 -8.80
CA ASP A 11 6.28 1.61 -7.95
C ASP A 11 7.09 2.14 -6.76
N GLY A 12 7.50 3.41 -6.78
CA GLY A 12 8.20 4.08 -5.68
C GLY A 12 7.27 4.72 -4.66
N PHE A 13 7.75 4.89 -3.43
CA PHE A 13 7.05 5.70 -2.42
C PHE A 13 6.89 7.15 -2.89
N GLN A 14 5.77 7.79 -2.52
CA GLN A 14 5.50 9.19 -2.86
C GLN A 14 6.05 10.19 -1.83
N PHE A 15 6.74 9.70 -0.80
CA PHE A 15 7.43 10.53 0.20
C PHE A 15 8.93 10.22 0.23
N GLY A 16 9.72 11.24 0.54
CA GLY A 16 11.18 11.14 0.58
C GLY A 16 11.70 10.49 1.86
N ASN A 17 12.90 9.95 1.81
CA ASN A 17 13.60 9.36 2.96
C ASN A 17 14.04 10.43 3.98
N TYR A 18 13.09 10.98 4.74
CA TYR A 18 13.33 11.93 5.83
C TYR A 18 13.25 11.29 7.23
N PHE A 19 13.40 9.96 7.30
CA PHE A 19 13.48 9.27 8.59
C PHE A 19 14.71 9.74 9.37
N VAL A 20 14.56 9.87 10.69
CA VAL A 20 15.69 10.12 11.59
C VAL A 20 16.03 8.80 12.25
N ASN A 21 17.21 8.23 11.98
CA ASN A 21 17.63 7.02 12.67
C ASN A 21 19.04 7.15 13.25
N GLN A 22 19.20 6.55 14.41
CA GLN A 22 20.47 6.03 14.85
C GLN A 22 20.41 4.53 14.64
N ILE A 23 21.28 4.00 13.80
CA ILE A 23 21.30 2.55 13.59
C ILE A 23 22.11 1.92 14.70
N ALA A 24 21.58 0.80 15.19
CA ALA A 24 22.19 0.01 16.24
C ALA A 24 23.56 -0.53 15.82
N ASP A 25 24.32 -0.96 16.83
CA ASP A 25 25.70 -1.44 16.72
C ASP A 25 25.88 -2.46 15.59
N ILE A 26 26.69 -2.12 14.58
CA ILE A 26 27.04 -3.03 13.49
C ILE A 26 28.23 -3.88 13.98
N PRO A 27 28.11 -5.22 14.02
CA PRO A 27 29.19 -6.09 14.46
C PRO A 27 30.51 -5.79 13.72
N GLY A 28 31.54 -5.38 14.48
CA GLY A 28 32.88 -5.09 13.95
C GLY A 28 33.10 -3.66 13.42
N VAL A 29 32.07 -2.81 13.37
CA VAL A 29 32.17 -1.40 12.93
C VAL A 29 31.78 -0.42 14.03
N GLY A 30 30.92 -0.84 14.97
CA GLY A 30 30.38 0.02 16.00
C GLY A 30 29.05 0.67 15.61
N LYS A 31 28.64 1.70 16.34
CA LYS A 31 27.40 2.44 16.06
C LYS A 31 27.50 3.19 14.73
N LEU A 32 26.68 2.79 13.76
CA LEU A 32 26.54 3.52 12.50
C LEU A 32 25.35 4.48 12.61
N GLN A 33 25.60 5.77 12.41
CA GLN A 33 24.51 6.73 12.21
C GLN A 33 24.25 6.85 10.71
N THR A 34 23.00 6.62 10.30
CA THR A 34 22.57 6.88 8.91
C THR A 34 21.64 8.07 8.88
N ALA A 35 21.69 8.82 7.79
CA ALA A 35 20.70 9.86 7.49
C ALA A 35 19.49 9.20 6.79
N GLY A 36 18.70 8.42 7.55
CA GLY A 36 17.45 7.81 7.06
C GLY A 36 17.48 6.29 6.89
N ARG A 37 16.48 5.77 6.17
CA ARG A 37 16.21 4.34 5.89
C ARG A 37 16.25 4.02 4.39
N CYS A 38 17.27 4.49 3.67
CA CYS A 38 17.33 4.36 2.21
C CYS A 38 17.33 2.90 1.72
N GLY A 39 18.06 2.02 2.40
CA GLY A 39 18.07 0.58 2.13
C GLY A 39 16.72 -0.08 2.41
N GLY A 40 16.09 0.31 3.52
CA GLY A 40 14.76 -0.18 3.89
C GLY A 40 13.71 0.21 2.87
N MET A 41 13.69 1.47 2.46
CA MET A 41 12.76 1.96 1.43
C MET A 41 13.00 1.28 0.08
N SER A 42 14.27 1.11 -0.33
CA SER A 42 14.63 0.42 -1.57
C SER A 42 14.16 -1.04 -1.56
N TYR A 43 14.41 -1.77 -0.47
CA TYR A 43 13.98 -3.17 -0.31
C TYR A 43 12.45 -3.31 -0.24
N CYS A 44 11.75 -2.42 0.47
CA CYS A 44 10.29 -2.43 0.54
C CYS A 44 9.67 -2.21 -0.85
N VAL A 45 10.17 -1.24 -1.63
CA VAL A 45 9.68 -1.01 -3.00
C VAL A 45 9.89 -2.23 -3.88
N LEU A 46 11.05 -2.89 -3.77
CA LEU A 46 11.32 -4.13 -4.48
C LEU A 46 10.43 -5.30 -4.00
N ASP A 47 10.11 -5.36 -2.71
CA ASP A 47 9.20 -6.37 -2.15
C ASP A 47 7.79 -6.24 -2.73
N HIS A 48 7.27 -5.01 -2.80
CA HIS A 48 6.00 -4.68 -3.44
C HIS A 48 6.03 -5.01 -4.94
N TYR A 49 7.10 -4.63 -5.63
CA TYR A 49 7.30 -4.94 -7.05
C TYR A 49 7.30 -6.45 -7.32
N ALA A 50 8.09 -7.21 -6.55
CA ALA A 50 8.18 -8.67 -6.67
C ALA A 50 6.84 -9.37 -6.34
N ALA A 51 6.06 -8.81 -5.41
CA ALA A 51 4.73 -9.30 -5.06
C ALA A 51 3.62 -8.85 -6.04
N ARG A 52 3.94 -7.99 -7.02
CA ARG A 52 2.95 -7.30 -7.89
C ARG A 52 1.85 -6.60 -7.09
N GLN A 53 2.23 -6.01 -5.96
CA GLN A 53 1.35 -5.25 -5.10
C GLN A 53 1.73 -3.77 -5.20
N PRO A 54 0.75 -2.85 -5.27
CA PRO A 54 1.06 -1.43 -5.23
C PRO A 54 1.73 -1.10 -3.89
N VAL A 55 2.69 -0.18 -3.93
CA VAL A 55 3.20 0.44 -2.70
C VAL A 55 2.08 1.26 -2.05
N PRO A 56 2.07 1.42 -0.72
CA PRO A 56 1.12 2.29 -0.03
C PRO A 56 1.18 3.71 -0.62
N GLY A 57 0.04 4.21 -1.09
CA GLY A 57 -0.09 5.52 -1.77
C GLY A 57 0.02 6.74 -0.84
N PHE A 58 0.77 6.63 0.26
CA PHE A 58 0.93 7.71 1.23
C PHE A 58 1.77 8.85 0.66
N LYS A 59 1.34 10.07 0.96
CA LYS A 59 2.01 11.33 0.61
C LYS A 59 2.64 11.93 1.87
N PRO A 60 3.63 12.83 1.73
CA PRO A 60 4.21 13.54 2.88
C PRO A 60 3.15 14.21 3.77
N SER A 61 2.09 14.76 3.17
CA SER A 61 0.97 15.41 3.88
C SER A 61 0.23 14.48 4.85
N ASP A 62 0.28 13.16 4.63
CA ASP A 62 -0.40 12.18 5.48
C ASP A 62 0.34 11.98 6.82
N PHE A 63 1.56 12.50 6.93
CA PHE A 63 2.44 12.31 8.10
C PHE A 63 2.85 13.63 8.79
N GLY A 64 2.19 14.74 8.45
CA GLY A 64 2.46 16.05 9.03
C GLY A 64 3.88 16.56 8.72
N ASP A 65 4.43 17.38 9.62
CA ASP A 65 5.65 18.18 9.38
C ASP A 65 6.89 17.35 9.02
N LYS A 66 6.98 16.09 9.47
CA LYS A 66 8.12 15.21 9.17
C LYS A 66 8.04 14.61 7.77
N GLY A 67 6.86 14.55 7.16
CA GLY A 67 6.65 13.98 5.83
C GLY A 67 6.92 12.48 5.71
N VAL A 68 7.09 11.76 6.82
CA VAL A 68 7.36 10.31 6.88
C VAL A 68 6.56 9.66 8.01
N PRO A 69 6.15 8.38 7.88
CA PRO A 69 5.37 7.72 8.91
C PRO A 69 6.11 7.69 10.27
N PRO A 70 5.41 7.92 11.39
CA PRO A 70 6.03 7.86 12.72
C PRO A 70 6.50 6.43 13.06
N ASP A 71 7.43 6.28 14.01
CA ASP A 71 8.09 5.00 14.29
C ASP A 71 7.13 3.88 14.73
N ASP A 72 6.00 4.22 15.34
CA ASP A 72 4.94 3.28 15.72
C ASP A 72 4.01 2.87 14.56
N HIS A 73 4.18 3.49 13.38
CA HIS A 73 3.42 3.15 12.19
C HIS A 73 3.94 1.82 11.58
N PRO A 74 3.05 0.88 11.18
CA PRO A 74 3.45 -0.41 10.59
C PRO A 74 4.36 -0.28 9.37
N LEU A 75 4.15 0.74 8.53
CA LEU A 75 5.05 1.04 7.40
C LEU A 75 6.43 1.50 7.85
N ALA A 76 6.55 2.32 8.89
CA ALA A 76 7.85 2.75 9.40
C ALA A 76 8.62 1.54 9.97
N GLU A 77 7.96 0.68 10.73
CA GLU A 77 8.53 -0.55 11.27
C GLU A 77 8.97 -1.50 10.15
N TYR A 78 8.13 -1.70 9.13
CA TYR A 78 8.50 -2.53 7.98
C TYR A 78 9.74 -2.00 7.25
N ILE A 79 9.78 -0.69 6.97
CA ILE A 79 10.95 -0.03 6.37
C ILE A 79 12.18 -0.18 7.28
N TYR A 80 12.03 -0.07 8.59
CA TYR A 80 13.14 -0.24 9.54
C TYR A 80 13.70 -1.68 9.52
N GLN A 81 12.84 -2.69 9.55
CA GLN A 81 13.26 -4.09 9.46
C GLN A 81 13.99 -4.37 8.14
N ARG A 82 13.49 -3.84 7.02
CA ARG A 82 14.18 -3.97 5.72
C ARG A 82 15.48 -3.18 5.64
N GLN A 83 15.60 -2.08 6.40
CA GLN A 83 16.88 -1.37 6.52
C GLN A 83 17.93 -2.25 7.17
N LEU A 84 17.58 -2.92 8.28
CA LEU A 84 18.46 -3.87 8.95
C LEU A 84 18.82 -5.03 8.01
N ASP A 85 17.84 -5.64 7.35
CA ASP A 85 18.06 -6.72 6.38
C ASP A 85 19.11 -6.32 5.33
N SER A 86 19.05 -5.07 4.84
CA SER A 86 19.98 -4.59 3.82
C SER A 86 21.44 -4.51 4.28
N PHE A 87 21.69 -4.34 5.58
CA PHE A 87 23.03 -4.39 6.16
C PHE A 87 23.52 -5.79 6.49
N PHE A 88 22.61 -6.75 6.64
CA PHE A 88 22.93 -8.15 6.93
C PHE A 88 22.96 -9.02 5.67
N THR A 89 23.46 -8.46 4.57
CA THR A 89 23.76 -9.22 3.34
C THR A 89 25.26 -9.39 3.14
N LEU A 90 25.68 -10.42 2.39
CA LEU A 90 27.10 -10.61 2.09
C LEU A 90 27.67 -9.42 1.31
N SER A 91 26.91 -8.88 0.36
CA SER A 91 27.31 -7.69 -0.39
C SER A 91 27.44 -6.42 0.47
N ALA A 92 26.76 -6.30 1.62
CA ALA A 92 26.81 -5.10 2.46
C ALA A 92 28.23 -4.81 2.99
N ILE A 93 29.09 -5.82 3.10
CA ILE A 93 30.51 -5.64 3.45
C ILE A 93 31.26 -4.74 2.46
N LYS A 94 30.74 -4.59 1.23
CA LYS A 94 31.29 -3.68 0.22
C LYS A 94 31.16 -2.22 0.64
N PHE A 95 30.14 -1.82 1.40
CA PHE A 95 30.08 -0.46 1.95
C PHE A 95 31.32 -0.11 2.77
N ILE A 96 31.84 -1.06 3.56
CA ILE A 96 33.03 -0.87 4.38
C ILE A 96 34.29 -0.99 3.51
N THR A 97 34.42 -2.12 2.82
CA THR A 97 35.66 -2.45 2.10
C THR A 97 35.93 -1.53 0.92
N TRP A 98 34.89 -1.03 0.24
CA TRP A 98 35.05 -0.09 -0.88
C TRP A 98 35.25 1.33 -0.39
N SER A 99 34.67 1.72 0.74
CA SER A 99 34.98 3.00 1.38
C SER A 99 36.44 3.11 1.82
N LEU A 100 37.09 1.99 2.14
CA LEU A 100 38.52 1.94 2.44
C LEU A 100 39.43 1.67 1.23
N ALA A 101 38.86 1.26 0.10
CA ALA A 101 39.63 0.99 -1.11
C ALA A 101 40.04 2.28 -1.84
N PRO A 102 41.12 2.29 -2.64
CA PRO A 102 41.49 3.42 -3.47
C PRO A 102 40.49 3.68 -4.61
N ASP A 103 40.43 4.93 -5.09
CA ASP A 103 39.57 5.33 -6.22
C ASP A 103 40.12 4.77 -7.54
N ALA A 104 41.40 5.01 -7.80
CA ALA A 104 42.12 4.52 -8.96
C ALA A 104 42.78 3.17 -8.68
N SER A 105 42.82 2.32 -9.71
CA SER A 105 43.55 1.05 -9.65
C SER A 105 45.06 1.29 -9.59
N ASN A 106 45.73 0.42 -8.85
CA ASN A 106 47.18 0.27 -8.91
C ASN A 106 47.52 -1.19 -9.24
N PHE A 107 48.81 -1.52 -9.27
CA PHE A 107 49.28 -2.86 -9.62
C PHE A 107 48.73 -3.98 -8.69
N LEU A 108 48.36 -3.65 -7.45
CA LEU A 108 47.98 -4.61 -6.42
C LEU A 108 46.47 -4.66 -6.16
N VAL A 109 45.75 -3.55 -6.37
CA VAL A 109 44.34 -3.40 -5.99
C VAL A 109 43.58 -2.65 -7.08
N ARG A 110 42.48 -3.24 -7.56
CA ARG A 110 41.51 -2.54 -8.42
C ARG A 110 40.79 -1.46 -7.62
N GLY A 111 40.71 -0.26 -8.18
CA GLY A 111 39.99 0.87 -7.62
C GLY A 111 38.47 0.73 -7.75
N VAL A 112 37.74 1.47 -6.92
CA VAL A 112 36.26 1.41 -6.83
C VAL A 112 35.58 1.67 -8.18
N THR A 113 36.07 2.67 -8.92
CA THR A 113 35.50 3.05 -10.23
C THR A 113 35.66 1.93 -11.25
N GLU A 114 36.84 1.28 -11.27
CA GLU A 114 37.10 0.17 -12.19
C GLU A 114 36.25 -1.06 -11.85
N ARG A 115 36.15 -1.42 -10.56
CA ARG A 115 35.28 -2.53 -10.11
C ARG A 115 33.84 -2.32 -10.55
N THR A 116 33.33 -1.10 -10.37
CA THR A 116 31.97 -0.74 -10.79
C THR A 116 31.80 -0.94 -12.30
N LYS A 117 32.68 -0.33 -13.12
CA LYS A 117 32.59 -0.36 -14.58
C LYS A 117 32.77 -1.76 -15.19
N LYS A 118 33.67 -2.59 -14.64
CA LYS A 118 34.04 -3.88 -15.24
C LYS A 118 33.26 -5.07 -14.67
N GLU A 119 32.82 -5.00 -13.42
CA GLU A 119 32.22 -6.13 -12.72
C GLU A 119 30.75 -5.87 -12.40
N GLU A 120 30.45 -4.81 -11.65
CA GLU A 120 29.09 -4.55 -11.17
C GLU A 120 28.14 -4.08 -12.28
N PHE A 121 28.65 -3.37 -13.29
CA PHE A 121 27.85 -3.01 -14.46
C PHE A 121 27.35 -4.25 -15.22
N ASN A 122 28.16 -5.28 -15.37
CA ASN A 122 27.72 -6.52 -16.03
C ASN A 122 26.66 -7.26 -15.20
N LYS A 123 26.80 -7.30 -13.87
CA LYS A 123 25.78 -7.88 -12.98
C LYS A 123 24.44 -7.14 -13.09
N LEU A 124 24.49 -5.81 -13.14
CA LEU A 124 23.30 -4.99 -13.37
C LEU A 124 22.66 -5.34 -14.71
N ARG A 125 23.44 -5.34 -15.81
CA ARG A 125 22.94 -5.68 -17.14
C ARG A 125 22.23 -7.02 -17.16
N GLU A 126 22.87 -8.05 -16.62
CA GLU A 126 22.30 -9.39 -16.52
C GLU A 126 20.98 -9.43 -15.74
N ALA A 127 20.85 -8.66 -14.66
CA ALA A 127 19.61 -8.58 -13.89
C ALA A 127 18.49 -7.87 -14.66
N ILE A 128 18.80 -6.72 -15.27
CA ILE A 128 17.85 -5.94 -16.06
C ILE A 128 17.39 -6.72 -17.31
N ASP A 129 18.31 -7.40 -17.99
CA ASP A 129 18.01 -8.22 -19.17
C ASP A 129 17.10 -9.41 -18.81
N ARG A 130 17.10 -9.85 -17.55
CA ARG A 130 16.15 -10.84 -16.99
C ARG A 130 14.87 -10.23 -16.43
N GLY A 131 14.62 -8.94 -16.63
CA GLY A 131 13.42 -8.27 -16.14
C GLY A 131 13.42 -8.00 -14.63
N THR A 132 14.58 -8.01 -13.97
CA THR A 132 14.68 -7.86 -12.50
C THR A 132 15.33 -6.53 -12.12
N PRO A 133 14.60 -5.58 -11.48
CA PRO A 133 15.23 -4.42 -10.85
C PRO A 133 16.03 -4.86 -9.61
N VAL A 134 17.10 -4.15 -9.30
CA VAL A 134 18.03 -4.53 -8.22
C VAL A 134 18.40 -3.34 -7.34
N PRO A 135 18.64 -3.55 -6.04
CA PRO A 135 19.18 -2.50 -5.20
C PRO A 135 20.66 -2.28 -5.52
N LEU A 136 21.08 -1.01 -5.52
CA LEU A 136 22.47 -0.63 -5.61
C LEU A 136 22.94 0.00 -4.30
N GLY A 137 24.15 -0.37 -3.87
CA GLY A 137 24.88 0.37 -2.86
C GLY A 137 25.81 1.39 -3.50
N LEU A 138 25.59 2.68 -3.25
CA LEU A 138 26.37 3.79 -3.77
C LEU A 138 27.48 4.19 -2.80
N ILE A 139 28.69 4.38 -3.31
CA ILE A 139 29.89 4.65 -2.51
C ILE A 139 30.35 6.09 -2.73
N VAL A 140 30.38 6.88 -1.65
CA VAL A 140 31.02 8.21 -1.61
C VAL A 140 32.08 8.30 -0.52
N ALA A 141 31.92 7.54 0.57
CA ALA A 141 32.80 7.58 1.73
C ALA A 141 34.21 7.06 1.39
N ARG A 142 35.21 7.66 2.05
CA ARG A 142 36.65 7.32 1.90
C ARG A 142 37.31 6.86 3.21
N ASN A 143 36.52 6.73 4.26
CA ASN A 143 36.93 6.30 5.58
C ASN A 143 35.70 5.75 6.35
N LEU A 144 35.92 5.17 7.53
CA LEU A 144 34.86 4.57 8.34
C LEU A 144 33.89 5.61 8.93
N ASN A 145 34.37 6.82 9.24
CA ASN A 145 33.53 7.87 9.84
C ASN A 145 32.49 8.42 8.85
N ASP A 146 32.77 8.33 7.55
CA ASP A 146 31.88 8.78 6.49
C ASP A 146 30.91 7.70 6.00
N LEU A 147 30.92 6.47 6.55
CA LEU A 147 30.10 5.35 6.03
C LEU A 147 28.60 5.68 5.92
N GLY A 148 28.08 6.50 6.82
CA GLY A 148 26.68 6.94 6.80
C GLY A 148 26.31 7.86 5.62
N ARG A 149 27.31 8.32 4.85
CA ARG A 149 27.13 9.09 3.61
C ARG A 149 26.97 8.23 2.37
N ASN A 150 27.31 6.93 2.46
CA ASN A 150 26.96 6.00 1.40
C ASN A 150 25.43 5.87 1.33
N HIS A 151 24.93 5.47 0.17
CA HIS A 151 23.49 5.51 -0.12
C HIS A 151 23.01 4.22 -0.78
N GLN A 152 21.69 4.02 -0.78
CA GLN A 152 21.04 2.85 -1.39
C GLN A 152 19.87 3.32 -2.27
N VAL A 153 19.84 2.81 -3.50
CA VAL A 153 18.85 3.16 -4.53
C VAL A 153 18.39 1.90 -5.26
N VAL A 154 17.33 1.99 -6.08
CA VAL A 154 16.89 0.88 -6.94
C VAL A 154 17.26 1.17 -8.39
N ALA A 155 18.04 0.29 -9.02
CA ALA A 155 18.29 0.36 -10.47
C ALA A 155 17.28 -0.49 -11.24
N TYR A 156 16.73 0.09 -12.30
CA TYR A 156 15.69 -0.53 -13.12
C TYR A 156 15.95 -0.44 -14.63
N GLY A 157 17.11 0.09 -15.03
CA GLY A 157 17.48 0.09 -16.43
C GLY A 157 18.92 0.51 -16.66
N TYR A 158 19.38 0.33 -17.88
CA TYR A 158 20.68 0.85 -18.30
C TYR A 158 20.69 1.27 -19.78
N ASP A 159 21.68 2.07 -20.12
CA ASP A 159 22.13 2.29 -21.48
C ASP A 159 23.65 2.20 -21.57
N TYR A 160 24.15 1.67 -22.68
CA TYR A 160 25.56 1.52 -22.92
C TYR A 160 25.91 1.86 -24.37
N ASP A 161 26.68 2.93 -24.53
CA ASP A 161 27.22 3.31 -25.82
C ASP A 161 28.55 2.58 -26.05
N GLU A 162 28.56 1.63 -26.98
CA GLU A 162 29.76 0.84 -27.30
C GLU A 162 30.90 1.67 -27.90
N ALA A 163 30.60 2.76 -28.62
CA ALA A 163 31.60 3.59 -29.27
C ALA A 163 32.30 4.50 -28.27
N THR A 164 31.53 5.16 -27.39
CA THR A 164 32.08 6.09 -26.37
C THR A 164 32.40 5.41 -25.05
N LYS A 165 31.96 4.15 -24.88
CA LYS A 165 32.00 3.39 -23.62
C LYS A 165 31.27 4.10 -22.48
N LYS A 166 30.31 4.97 -22.80
CA LYS A 166 29.48 5.69 -21.83
C LYS A 166 28.43 4.74 -21.25
N MET A 167 28.38 4.70 -19.92
CA MET A 167 27.41 3.94 -19.16
C MET A 167 26.38 4.89 -18.55
N THR A 168 25.11 4.54 -18.67
CA THR A 168 23.99 5.21 -18.00
C THR A 168 23.20 4.14 -17.25
N VAL A 169 22.87 4.40 -15.99
CA VAL A 169 22.01 3.53 -15.18
C VAL A 169 20.80 4.34 -14.76
N TYR A 170 19.59 3.82 -14.99
CA TYR A 170 18.35 4.43 -14.55
C TYR A 170 18.01 3.93 -13.16
N ILE A 171 17.82 4.87 -12.23
CA ILE A 171 17.60 4.60 -10.80
C ILE A 171 16.35 5.31 -10.29
N TYR A 172 15.72 4.69 -9.31
CA TYR A 172 14.82 5.33 -8.35
C TYR A 172 15.62 5.65 -7.09
N ASP A 173 15.80 6.93 -6.81
CA ASP A 173 16.33 7.41 -5.54
C ASP A 173 15.17 7.71 -4.57
N VAL A 174 15.18 7.03 -3.44
CA VAL A 174 14.21 7.20 -2.33
C VAL A 174 14.25 8.59 -1.69
N ASN A 175 15.29 9.37 -1.91
CA ASN A 175 15.35 10.78 -1.53
C ASN A 175 14.60 11.70 -2.51
N LEU A 176 14.30 11.21 -3.74
CA LEU A 176 13.69 11.97 -4.84
C LEU A 176 12.45 11.24 -5.38
N PRO A 177 11.33 11.20 -4.62
CA PRO A 177 10.12 10.49 -4.98
C PRO A 177 9.61 10.80 -6.39
N GLY A 178 9.17 9.76 -7.09
CA GLY A 178 8.52 9.88 -8.40
C GLY A 178 9.41 10.31 -9.58
N GLN A 179 10.71 10.52 -9.36
CA GLN A 179 11.62 11.00 -10.39
C GLN A 179 12.48 9.88 -10.99
N GLU A 180 12.61 9.87 -12.32
CA GLU A 180 13.63 9.10 -13.02
C GLU A 180 14.97 9.82 -12.90
N ILE A 181 15.92 9.18 -12.23
CA ILE A 181 17.27 9.69 -12.04
C ILE A 181 18.25 8.77 -12.78
N THR A 182 19.37 9.32 -13.25
CA THR A 182 20.41 8.55 -13.91
C THR A 182 21.75 8.70 -13.21
N LEU A 183 22.51 7.60 -13.16
CA LEU A 183 23.93 7.59 -12.86
C LEU A 183 24.69 7.42 -14.16
N THR A 184 25.60 8.35 -14.48
CA THR A 184 26.37 8.33 -15.73
C THR A 184 27.86 8.29 -15.48
N SER A 185 28.59 7.55 -16.31
CA SER A 185 30.06 7.53 -16.30
C SER A 185 30.58 7.21 -17.70
N GLY A 186 31.44 8.07 -18.24
CA GLY A 186 32.23 7.84 -19.44
C GLY A 186 33.43 6.94 -19.19
N LYS A 187 34.13 6.54 -20.27
CA LYS A 187 35.31 5.66 -20.19
C LYS A 187 36.34 6.10 -19.15
N ASP A 188 36.76 7.36 -19.25
CA ASP A 188 37.88 7.93 -18.50
C ASP A 188 37.43 8.69 -17.25
N ASP A 189 36.12 8.75 -16.98
CA ASP A 189 35.59 9.40 -15.78
C ASP A 189 36.04 8.67 -14.51
N ALA A 190 36.47 9.45 -13.51
CA ALA A 190 36.94 8.93 -12.22
C ALA A 190 35.80 8.49 -11.28
N GLY A 191 34.54 8.71 -11.65
CA GLY A 191 33.37 8.38 -10.84
C GLY A 191 32.08 8.38 -11.65
N TRP A 192 30.97 8.52 -10.95
CA TRP A 192 29.61 8.48 -11.49
C TRP A 192 28.87 9.74 -11.10
N PHE A 193 28.18 10.34 -12.07
CA PHE A 193 27.44 11.58 -11.92
C PHE A 193 25.95 11.30 -11.92
N GLU A 194 25.30 11.76 -10.86
CA GLU A 194 23.86 11.67 -10.75
C GLU A 194 23.17 12.86 -11.42
N SER A 195 22.06 12.61 -12.11
CA SER A 195 21.26 13.66 -12.76
C SER A 195 20.33 14.41 -11.80
N SER A 196 20.41 14.15 -10.50
CA SER A 196 19.60 14.86 -9.50
C SER A 196 19.94 16.35 -9.43
N PRO A 197 19.03 17.19 -8.89
CA PRO A 197 19.28 18.63 -8.74
C PRO A 197 20.57 18.94 -7.95
N GLY A 198 20.92 18.10 -6.96
CA GLY A 198 22.14 18.21 -6.18
C GLY A 198 23.42 17.82 -6.95
N LYS A 199 23.29 17.17 -8.11
CA LYS A 199 24.39 16.67 -8.97
C LYS A 199 25.43 15.87 -8.19
N GLU A 200 24.94 14.95 -7.36
CA GLU A 200 25.81 14.15 -6.51
C GLU A 200 26.82 13.33 -7.33
N GLN A 201 27.99 13.12 -6.73
CA GLN A 201 29.08 12.37 -7.35
C GLN A 201 29.43 11.17 -6.49
N TRP A 202 29.41 10.00 -7.13
CA TRP A 202 29.69 8.72 -6.50
C TRP A 202 31.02 8.17 -7.02
N ARG A 203 31.83 7.61 -6.12
CA ARG A 203 33.09 6.92 -6.49
C ARG A 203 32.79 5.67 -7.33
N GLY A 204 31.69 5.01 -7.00
CA GLY A 204 31.21 3.81 -7.67
C GLY A 204 30.00 3.25 -6.96
N TRP A 205 29.55 2.09 -7.41
CA TRP A 205 28.41 1.40 -6.85
C TRP A 205 28.53 -0.10 -7.08
N PHE A 206 27.75 -0.87 -6.33
CA PHE A 206 27.68 -2.32 -6.50
C PHE A 206 26.23 -2.80 -6.47
N VAL A 207 25.96 -3.92 -7.14
CA VAL A 207 24.66 -4.61 -7.03
C VAL A 207 24.62 -5.26 -5.66
N GLN A 208 23.67 -4.81 -4.84
CA GLN A 208 23.47 -5.33 -3.49
C GLN A 208 22.62 -6.60 -3.56
N ASP A 209 23.00 -7.61 -2.78
CA ASP A 209 22.20 -8.82 -2.62
C ASP A 209 20.82 -8.44 -2.09
N TYR A 210 19.80 -9.16 -2.50
CA TYR A 210 18.42 -8.89 -2.11
C TYR A 210 17.63 -10.19 -2.08
N ALA A 211 16.89 -10.38 -0.99
CA ALA A 211 15.95 -11.47 -0.81
C ALA A 211 14.54 -10.89 -0.70
N PRO A 212 13.61 -11.21 -1.63
CA PRO A 212 12.25 -10.72 -1.57
C PRO A 212 11.52 -11.14 -0.29
N ARG A 213 10.78 -10.20 0.30
CA ARG A 213 9.86 -10.46 1.40
C ARG A 213 8.45 -10.04 0.98
N ARG A 214 7.41 -10.78 1.40
CA ARG A 214 6.03 -10.35 1.15
C ARG A 214 5.71 -9.10 1.98
N PRO A 215 5.12 -8.05 1.39
CA PRO A 215 4.64 -6.90 2.15
C PRO A 215 3.62 -7.31 3.22
N PRO A 216 3.64 -6.71 4.42
CA PRO A 216 2.59 -6.89 5.42
C PRO A 216 1.21 -6.45 4.87
N PRO A 217 0.11 -7.14 5.21
CA PRO A 217 -1.21 -6.83 4.65
C PRO A 217 -1.81 -5.50 5.16
N ASP A 218 -1.44 -5.06 6.37
CA ASP A 218 -2.14 -3.98 7.09
C ASP A 218 -1.41 -2.62 7.06
N LEU A 219 -0.52 -2.39 6.08
CA LEU A 219 0.32 -1.18 6.04
C LEU A 219 -0.49 0.14 5.96
N ALA A 220 -1.72 0.11 5.43
CA ALA A 220 -2.58 1.28 5.28
C ALA A 220 -3.63 1.46 6.40
N LYS A 221 -3.81 0.43 7.24
CA LYS A 221 -4.94 0.33 8.18
C LYS A 221 -5.00 1.48 9.21
N PRO A 222 -3.89 1.91 9.84
CA PRO A 222 -3.96 2.96 10.86
C PRO A 222 -4.41 4.33 10.31
N LEU A 223 -4.01 4.68 9.08
CA LEU A 223 -4.43 5.95 8.49
C LEU A 223 -5.89 5.92 8.02
N ILE A 224 -6.37 4.77 7.53
CA ILE A 224 -7.79 4.57 7.18
C ILE A 224 -8.65 4.77 8.43
N GLU A 225 -8.27 4.16 9.56
CA GLU A 225 -8.96 4.32 10.84
C GLU A 225 -8.90 5.78 11.35
N ALA A 226 -7.75 6.45 11.20
CA ALA A 226 -7.61 7.85 11.60
C ALA A 226 -8.44 8.81 10.72
N ALA A 227 -8.46 8.58 9.40
CA ALA A 227 -9.26 9.35 8.45
C ALA A 227 -10.76 9.15 8.71
N GLN A 228 -11.19 7.92 9.00
CA GLN A 228 -12.57 7.62 9.40
C GLN A 228 -12.96 8.39 10.66
N LYS A 229 -12.13 8.35 11.72
CA LYS A 229 -12.37 9.13 12.95
C LYS A 229 -12.41 10.64 12.70
N ALA A 230 -11.54 11.16 11.83
CA ALA A 230 -11.53 12.58 11.50
C ALA A 230 -12.79 12.99 10.73
N ILE A 231 -13.26 12.16 9.79
CA ILE A 231 -14.52 12.37 9.07
C ILE A 231 -15.71 12.34 10.04
N GLU A 232 -15.74 11.39 10.99
CA GLU A 232 -16.76 11.33 12.04
C GLU A 232 -16.76 12.60 12.90
N ALA A 233 -15.59 13.05 13.36
CA ALA A 233 -15.44 14.25 14.17
C ALA A 233 -15.85 15.54 13.42
N VAL A 234 -15.49 15.66 12.14
CA VAL A 234 -15.92 16.79 11.29
C VAL A 234 -17.43 16.72 11.04
N GLY A 235 -17.99 15.52 10.85
CA GLY A 235 -19.42 15.29 10.77
C GLY A 235 -20.17 15.76 12.01
N GLU A 236 -19.63 15.51 13.21
CA GLU A 236 -20.20 16.00 14.48
C GLU A 236 -20.14 17.52 14.62
N VAL A 237 -19.05 18.15 14.17
CA VAL A 237 -18.83 19.61 14.29
C VAL A 237 -19.68 20.42 13.30
N ILE A 238 -19.92 19.91 12.09
CA ILE A 238 -20.67 20.62 11.05
C ILE A 238 -22.20 20.47 11.21
N GLN A 239 -22.69 19.57 12.06
CA GLN A 239 -24.13 19.44 12.30
C GLN A 239 -24.73 20.73 12.91
N PRO A 240 -25.59 21.49 12.18
CA PRO A 240 -26.28 22.63 12.78
C PRO A 240 -27.24 22.12 13.87
N LYS A 241 -27.33 22.84 14.98
CA LYS A 241 -28.31 22.62 16.07
C LYS A 241 -29.74 22.92 15.61
N GLY A 242 -30.22 22.19 14.61
CA GLY A 242 -31.63 22.15 14.24
C GLY A 242 -32.43 21.36 15.26
N ARG A 243 -33.73 21.64 15.36
CA ARG A 243 -34.67 20.81 16.11
C ARG A 243 -34.59 19.37 15.58
N ARG A 244 -33.98 18.48 16.37
CA ARG A 244 -33.84 17.05 16.08
C ARG A 244 -35.21 16.38 16.13
N ASN A 245 -35.51 15.56 15.13
CA ASN A 245 -36.65 14.66 15.15
C ASN A 245 -36.11 13.27 15.43
N ARG A 246 -36.63 12.61 16.46
CA ARG A 246 -36.30 11.22 16.73
C ARG A 246 -37.11 10.33 15.79
N ILE A 247 -36.43 9.40 15.14
CA ILE A 247 -37.00 8.39 14.27
C ILE A 247 -36.62 7.03 14.81
N THR A 248 -37.57 6.11 14.77
CA THR A 248 -37.31 4.70 15.06
C THR A 248 -37.48 3.90 13.78
N VAL A 249 -36.42 3.21 13.37
CA VAL A 249 -36.45 2.24 12.27
C VAL A 249 -36.49 0.85 12.87
N THR A 250 -37.54 0.10 12.58
CA THR A 250 -37.69 -1.31 13.00
C THR A 250 -37.48 -2.21 11.79
N LEU A 251 -36.43 -3.03 11.82
CA LEU A 251 -36.25 -4.13 10.88
C LEU A 251 -37.16 -5.28 11.31
N ASN A 252 -38.20 -5.57 10.52
CA ASN A 252 -39.25 -6.51 10.92
C ASN A 252 -38.89 -7.93 10.49
N ARG A 253 -38.63 -8.12 9.19
CA ARG A 253 -38.54 -9.45 8.59
C ARG A 253 -37.62 -9.47 7.37
N LEU A 254 -36.93 -10.59 7.20
CA LEU A 254 -36.27 -10.97 5.95
C LEU A 254 -36.97 -12.16 5.31
N VAL A 255 -37.05 -12.13 3.98
CA VAL A 255 -37.48 -13.26 3.15
C VAL A 255 -36.43 -13.52 2.10
N PHE A 256 -35.77 -14.67 2.16
CA PHE A 256 -34.74 -15.03 1.19
C PHE A 256 -35.36 -15.52 -0.12
N SER A 257 -34.82 -15.06 -1.24
CA SER A 257 -35.31 -15.38 -2.58
C SER A 257 -34.15 -15.68 -3.52
N ASN A 258 -33.98 -16.95 -3.84
CA ASN A 258 -33.12 -17.41 -4.94
C ASN A 258 -33.96 -18.26 -5.91
N PRO A 259 -34.66 -17.66 -6.89
CA PRO A 259 -35.58 -18.39 -7.75
C PRO A 259 -34.86 -19.28 -8.77
N GLU A 260 -33.62 -18.97 -9.14
CA GLU A 260 -32.82 -19.73 -10.11
C GLU A 260 -32.32 -21.05 -9.53
N GLU A 261 -32.11 -21.10 -8.21
CA GLU A 261 -31.72 -22.32 -7.48
C GLU A 261 -32.60 -22.54 -6.24
N SER A 262 -33.89 -22.75 -6.44
CA SER A 262 -34.85 -22.82 -5.32
C SER A 262 -34.58 -23.95 -4.30
N ASP A 263 -33.88 -25.01 -4.70
CA ASP A 263 -33.53 -26.15 -3.84
C ASP A 263 -32.18 -25.98 -3.11
N SER A 264 -31.36 -25.01 -3.51
CA SER A 264 -30.05 -24.78 -2.92
C SER A 264 -30.13 -24.03 -1.58
N SER A 265 -29.11 -24.22 -0.75
CA SER A 265 -28.97 -23.53 0.52
C SER A 265 -27.63 -22.83 0.60
N ALA A 266 -27.62 -21.58 1.07
CA ALA A 266 -26.42 -20.80 1.27
C ALA A 266 -26.21 -20.49 2.76
N GLU A 267 -24.97 -20.44 3.22
CA GLU A 267 -24.62 -19.89 4.52
C GLU A 267 -24.20 -18.43 4.34
N LEU A 268 -24.94 -17.51 4.96
CA LEU A 268 -24.66 -16.08 4.80
C LEU A 268 -24.87 -15.30 6.10
N ALA A 269 -24.35 -14.10 6.08
CA ALA A 269 -24.67 -13.02 7.01
C ALA A 269 -24.99 -11.76 6.21
N LEU A 270 -25.85 -10.91 6.75
CA LEU A 270 -26.27 -9.63 6.20
C LEU A 270 -25.91 -8.50 7.15
N GLU A 271 -25.61 -7.35 6.58
CA GLU A 271 -25.43 -6.08 7.30
C GLU A 271 -26.43 -5.06 6.78
N PHE A 272 -27.16 -4.44 7.70
CA PHE A 272 -28.06 -3.33 7.43
C PHE A 272 -27.47 -2.06 8.02
N HIS A 273 -27.34 -1.03 7.19
CA HIS A 273 -26.83 0.28 7.60
C HIS A 273 -28.00 1.25 7.64
N ILE A 274 -28.24 1.87 8.80
CA ILE A 274 -29.35 2.80 9.05
C ILE A 274 -28.72 4.08 9.62
N GLY A 275 -28.56 5.09 8.78
CA GLY A 275 -27.73 6.25 9.12
C GLY A 275 -26.29 5.83 9.42
N ASN A 276 -25.81 6.12 10.63
CA ASN A 276 -24.47 5.74 11.10
C ASN A 276 -24.45 4.42 11.92
N GLN A 277 -25.57 3.72 12.04
CA GLN A 277 -25.67 2.48 12.81
C GLN A 277 -25.71 1.27 11.89
N THR A 278 -25.07 0.18 12.32
CA THR A 278 -25.02 -1.08 11.58
C THR A 278 -25.68 -2.19 12.41
N VAL A 279 -26.63 -2.89 11.81
CA VAL A 279 -27.28 -4.09 12.36
C VAL A 279 -26.86 -5.30 11.55
N ARG A 280 -26.18 -6.25 12.20
CA ARG A 280 -25.75 -7.51 11.58
C ARG A 280 -26.72 -8.65 11.89
N TRP A 281 -26.98 -9.50 10.90
CA TRP A 281 -27.74 -10.73 11.07
C TRP A 281 -27.08 -11.92 10.34
N PRO A 282 -26.93 -13.10 10.97
CA PRO A 282 -27.06 -13.33 12.40
C PRO A 282 -26.05 -12.47 13.17
N ALA A 283 -26.29 -12.27 14.48
CA ALA A 283 -25.41 -11.40 15.28
C ALA A 283 -23.95 -11.88 15.32
N ARG A 284 -23.71 -13.19 15.11
CA ARG A 284 -22.39 -13.81 14.98
C ARG A 284 -22.44 -14.97 13.98
N GLY A 285 -21.35 -15.17 13.26
CA GLY A 285 -21.18 -16.29 12.32
C GLY A 285 -22.08 -16.19 11.09
N LEU A 286 -22.25 -17.32 10.41
CA LEU A 286 -23.12 -17.47 9.25
C LEU A 286 -24.39 -18.22 9.64
N ARG A 287 -25.47 -18.01 8.88
CA ARG A 287 -26.68 -18.80 9.00
C ARG A 287 -27.06 -19.40 7.66
N LYS A 288 -27.32 -20.71 7.68
CA LYS A 288 -27.87 -21.44 6.54
C LYS A 288 -29.30 -20.98 6.24
N VAL A 289 -29.54 -20.57 5.00
CA VAL A 289 -30.82 -20.13 4.46
C VAL A 289 -31.10 -20.78 3.11
N LYS A 290 -32.37 -20.89 2.76
CA LYS A 290 -32.89 -21.41 1.49
C LYS A 290 -33.88 -20.43 0.87
N HIS A 291 -34.20 -20.61 -0.40
CA HIS A 291 -35.35 -19.93 -1.02
C HIS A 291 -36.61 -20.04 -0.15
N GLY A 292 -37.30 -18.91 0.06
CA GLY A 292 -38.51 -18.84 0.89
C GLY A 292 -38.27 -18.80 2.40
N THR A 293 -37.02 -18.87 2.88
CA THR A 293 -36.71 -18.78 4.31
C THR A 293 -37.15 -17.42 4.84
N LYS A 294 -38.03 -17.43 5.86
CA LYS A 294 -38.51 -16.23 6.54
C LYS A 294 -37.83 -16.10 7.90
N VAL A 295 -37.33 -14.90 8.19
CA VAL A 295 -36.62 -14.60 9.42
C VAL A 295 -37.21 -13.36 10.05
N LYS A 296 -37.63 -13.48 11.31
CA LYS A 296 -38.01 -12.33 12.12
C LYS A 296 -36.76 -11.66 12.70
N LEU A 297 -36.65 -10.34 12.54
CA LEU A 297 -35.52 -9.56 13.05
C LEU A 297 -35.90 -8.82 14.35
N ASP A 298 -37.02 -8.09 14.33
CA ASP A 298 -37.48 -7.19 15.40
C ASP A 298 -36.36 -6.32 16.00
N LYS A 299 -35.50 -5.77 15.14
CA LYS A 299 -34.39 -4.92 15.57
C LYS A 299 -34.75 -3.46 15.37
N GLN A 300 -34.73 -2.71 16.48
CA GLN A 300 -34.98 -1.28 16.48
C GLN A 300 -33.68 -0.50 16.50
N VAL A 301 -33.64 0.54 15.68
CA VAL A 301 -32.56 1.53 15.62
C VAL A 301 -33.22 2.89 15.82
N GLU A 302 -32.78 3.61 16.84
CA GLU A 302 -33.19 4.99 17.09
C GLU A 302 -32.13 5.95 16.56
N LEU A 303 -32.60 6.98 15.85
CA LEU A 303 -31.74 8.00 15.25
C LEU A 303 -32.39 9.38 15.41
N ASP A 304 -31.55 10.38 15.64
CA ASP A 304 -31.94 11.78 15.59
C ASP A 304 -31.61 12.33 14.20
N VAL A 305 -32.59 12.93 13.52
CA VAL A 305 -32.39 13.60 12.23
C VAL A 305 -32.77 15.08 12.27
N THR A 306 -32.02 15.89 11.54
CA THR A 306 -32.28 17.32 11.32
C THR A 306 -33.05 17.56 10.03
N ARG A 307 -33.42 18.82 9.75
CA ARG A 307 -34.18 19.18 8.54
C ARG A 307 -33.42 18.96 7.23
N ASN A 308 -32.08 18.92 7.29
CA ASN A 308 -31.21 18.85 6.12
C ASN A 308 -30.58 17.47 5.92
N ASP A 309 -30.88 16.51 6.81
CA ASP A 309 -30.25 15.19 6.75
C ASP A 309 -30.81 14.39 5.57
N VAL A 310 -30.22 13.24 5.27
CA VAL A 310 -30.80 12.24 4.38
C VAL A 310 -30.78 10.94 5.15
N LEU A 311 -31.95 10.35 5.42
CA LEU A 311 -32.02 9.03 6.03
C LEU A 311 -31.73 7.99 4.96
N GLU A 312 -30.53 7.43 4.98
CA GLU A 312 -30.17 6.28 4.16
C GLU A 312 -30.35 4.97 4.94
N ILE A 313 -31.05 4.01 4.31
CA ILE A 313 -31.16 2.63 4.75
C ILE A 313 -30.63 1.76 3.63
N SER A 314 -29.61 0.96 3.90
CA SER A 314 -29.06 0.00 2.96
C SER A 314 -28.88 -1.36 3.59
N GLY A 315 -28.82 -2.39 2.76
CA GLY A 315 -28.49 -3.74 3.18
C GLY A 315 -27.58 -4.40 2.16
N ARG A 316 -26.69 -5.27 2.64
CA ARG A 316 -25.79 -6.05 1.82
C ARG A 316 -25.47 -7.39 2.48
N ILE A 317 -24.93 -8.31 1.70
CA ILE A 317 -24.20 -9.45 2.24
C ILE A 317 -22.97 -8.95 2.99
N ALA A 318 -22.73 -9.51 4.17
CA ALA A 318 -21.65 -9.06 5.02
C ALA A 318 -20.28 -9.35 4.40
N GLY A 319 -19.32 -8.45 4.59
CA GLY A 319 -18.03 -8.50 3.88
C GLY A 319 -17.12 -9.69 4.23
N ASP A 320 -17.45 -10.43 5.29
CA ASP A 320 -16.77 -11.66 5.71
C ASP A 320 -17.41 -12.94 5.13
N VAL A 321 -18.47 -12.80 4.33
CA VAL A 321 -19.14 -13.93 3.65
C VAL A 321 -18.51 -14.11 2.28
N ILE A 322 -17.90 -15.27 2.05
CA ILE A 322 -17.46 -15.69 0.72
C ILE A 322 -18.61 -16.51 0.12
N LEU A 323 -19.38 -15.91 -0.80
CA LEU A 323 -20.33 -16.66 -1.61
C LEU A 323 -19.53 -17.55 -2.56
N THR A 324 -19.56 -18.85 -2.33
CA THR A 324 -19.00 -19.83 -3.25
C THR A 324 -20.14 -20.61 -3.90
N ASP A 325 -20.22 -20.52 -5.21
CA ASP A 325 -21.02 -21.36 -6.10
C ASP A 325 -20.22 -21.40 -7.41
N THR A 326 -19.54 -22.52 -7.61
CA THR A 326 -19.83 -23.59 -8.59
C THR A 326 -19.61 -23.18 -10.06
N GLU A 327 -18.53 -23.72 -10.61
CA GLU A 327 -18.12 -23.67 -12.02
C GLU A 327 -17.95 -22.27 -12.65
N GLY A 328 -16.81 -21.63 -12.33
CA GLY A 328 -16.12 -20.81 -13.35
C GLY A 328 -15.85 -19.33 -13.02
N PHE A 329 -16.12 -18.85 -11.81
CA PHE A 329 -15.72 -17.48 -11.42
C PHE A 329 -14.55 -17.49 -10.43
N ASP A 330 -13.42 -16.90 -10.85
CA ASP A 330 -12.23 -16.74 -10.04
C ASP A 330 -12.49 -15.74 -8.90
N ALA A 331 -12.11 -16.12 -7.68
CA ALA A 331 -12.25 -15.31 -6.45
C ALA A 331 -11.49 -13.96 -6.49
N PHE A 332 -10.82 -13.64 -7.59
CA PHE A 332 -10.13 -12.38 -7.84
C PHE A 332 -11.05 -11.24 -8.32
N ASP A 333 -12.24 -11.52 -8.88
CA ASP A 333 -13.14 -10.47 -9.38
C ASP A 333 -14.07 -9.87 -8.31
N TYR A 334 -14.20 -10.53 -7.16
CA TYR A 334 -15.09 -10.04 -6.08
C TYR A 334 -14.55 -8.81 -5.34
N PHE A 335 -13.24 -8.61 -5.34
CA PHE A 335 -12.58 -7.49 -4.63
C PHE A 335 -12.46 -6.21 -5.49
N ASN A 336 -12.89 -6.25 -6.75
CA ASN A 336 -12.74 -5.14 -7.69
C ASN A 336 -14.08 -4.54 -8.14
N LEU A 337 -15.18 -4.94 -7.53
CA LEU A 337 -16.49 -4.39 -7.82
C LEU A 337 -16.71 -3.10 -7.05
N ASP A 338 -17.00 -2.05 -7.82
CA ASP A 338 -17.61 -0.80 -7.38
C ASP A 338 -18.69 -1.10 -6.32
N GLN A 339 -18.84 -0.28 -5.27
CA GLN A 339 -19.73 -0.57 -4.12
C GLN A 339 -21.22 -0.80 -4.51
N ASN A 340 -21.58 -0.58 -5.78
CA ASN A 340 -22.88 -0.84 -6.37
C ASN A 340 -23.05 -2.24 -6.99
N ALA A 341 -22.04 -3.11 -7.00
CA ALA A 341 -22.09 -4.44 -7.64
C ALA A 341 -22.03 -5.63 -6.65
N VAL A 342 -22.31 -5.39 -5.37
CA VAL A 342 -22.45 -6.46 -4.37
C VAL A 342 -23.75 -7.23 -4.60
N ALA A 343 -23.69 -8.55 -4.76
CA ALA A 343 -24.89 -9.39 -4.83
C ALA A 343 -25.75 -9.22 -3.56
N GLY A 344 -27.07 -9.12 -3.72
CA GLY A 344 -27.99 -8.95 -2.59
C GLY A 344 -27.92 -7.57 -1.93
N PHE A 345 -27.70 -6.50 -2.71
CA PHE A 345 -27.63 -5.14 -2.20
C PHE A 345 -28.95 -4.37 -2.36
N PHE A 346 -29.31 -3.49 -1.43
CA PHE A 346 -30.30 -2.44 -1.69
C PHE A 346 -29.91 -1.12 -1.03
N ARG A 347 -30.43 -0.01 -1.57
CA ARG A 347 -30.34 1.32 -0.95
C ARG A 347 -31.67 2.07 -1.08
N ARG A 348 -32.11 2.69 0.01
CA ARG A 348 -33.24 3.63 0.07
C ARG A 348 -32.80 4.90 0.77
N ARG A 349 -33.21 6.04 0.23
CA ARG A 349 -32.96 7.36 0.78
C ARG A 349 -34.29 8.06 1.00
N PHE A 350 -34.45 8.66 2.16
CA PHE A 350 -35.62 9.45 2.50
C PHE A 350 -35.19 10.84 2.90
N THR A 351 -35.97 11.83 2.47
CA THR A 351 -35.76 13.24 2.82
C THR A 351 -36.83 13.73 3.78
N ARG A 352 -36.71 14.97 4.25
CA ARG A 352 -37.72 15.61 5.08
C ARG A 352 -39.05 15.72 4.35
N ASP A 353 -39.00 15.97 3.05
CA ASP A 353 -40.19 16.15 2.21
C ASP A 353 -40.99 14.85 2.10
N ASP A 354 -40.31 13.71 2.22
CA ASP A 354 -40.91 12.37 2.31
C ASP A 354 -41.30 11.98 3.75
N LYS A 355 -41.26 12.93 4.69
CA LYS A 355 -41.40 12.69 6.14
C LYS A 355 -40.45 11.58 6.62
N TRP A 356 -39.24 11.56 6.10
CA TRP A 356 -38.22 10.54 6.35
C TRP A 356 -38.70 9.11 6.07
N GLY A 357 -39.67 8.95 5.16
CA GLY A 357 -40.23 7.64 4.84
C GLY A 357 -41.09 7.06 5.96
N LYS A 358 -41.71 7.86 6.83
CA LYS A 358 -42.61 7.35 7.87
C LYS A 358 -43.64 6.38 7.27
N GLY A 359 -43.71 5.15 7.78
CA GLY A 359 -44.57 4.09 7.29
C GLY A 359 -43.88 2.74 7.15
N GLU A 360 -44.57 1.79 6.54
CA GLU A 360 -44.06 0.45 6.24
C GLU A 360 -43.39 0.41 4.86
N HIS A 361 -42.29 -0.34 4.77
CA HIS A 361 -41.51 -0.50 3.56
C HIS A 361 -41.21 -1.97 3.32
N THR A 362 -41.23 -2.33 2.04
CA THR A 362 -40.75 -3.61 1.55
C THR A 362 -39.75 -3.33 0.44
N VAL A 363 -38.52 -3.80 0.59
CA VAL A 363 -37.47 -3.62 -0.40
C VAL A 363 -36.84 -4.96 -0.76
N ARG A 364 -36.74 -5.23 -2.05
CA ARG A 364 -36.04 -6.38 -2.59
C ARG A 364 -34.61 -5.96 -2.93
N SER A 365 -33.64 -6.79 -2.58
CA SER A 365 -32.25 -6.60 -2.98
C SER A 365 -32.06 -6.81 -4.48
N GLU A 366 -31.14 -6.05 -5.06
CA GLU A 366 -30.61 -6.18 -6.41
C GLU A 366 -29.44 -7.19 -6.43
N GLY A 367 -29.21 -7.82 -7.59
CA GLY A 367 -28.13 -8.81 -7.79
C GLY A 367 -28.56 -10.29 -7.65
N GLY A 368 -27.68 -11.19 -8.11
CA GLY A 368 -27.88 -12.64 -8.26
C GLY A 368 -27.91 -13.44 -6.93
N PRO A 369 -27.12 -14.53 -6.78
CA PRO A 369 -27.21 -15.45 -5.65
C PRO A 369 -27.20 -14.73 -4.28
N GLY A 370 -28.09 -15.14 -3.38
CA GLY A 370 -28.22 -14.53 -2.04
C GLY A 370 -29.25 -13.39 -1.93
N GLY A 371 -30.09 -13.18 -2.96
CA GLY A 371 -31.18 -12.20 -2.94
C GLY A 371 -32.14 -12.36 -1.76
N TYR A 372 -32.62 -11.24 -1.24
CA TYR A 372 -33.60 -11.20 -0.14
C TYR A 372 -34.56 -10.01 -0.28
N THR A 373 -35.66 -10.09 0.45
CA THR A 373 -36.59 -8.99 0.67
C THR A 373 -36.56 -8.61 2.14
N LEU A 374 -36.39 -7.33 2.44
CA LEU A 374 -36.47 -6.77 3.78
C LEU A 374 -37.78 -6.00 3.95
N GLU A 375 -38.51 -6.33 5.02
CA GLU A 375 -39.65 -5.56 5.52
C GLU A 375 -39.17 -4.73 6.72
N PHE A 376 -39.41 -3.41 6.70
CA PHE A 376 -39.05 -2.51 7.80
C PHE A 376 -40.09 -1.40 7.98
N THR A 377 -40.16 -0.82 9.18
CA THR A 377 -41.09 0.26 9.52
C THR A 377 -40.31 1.45 10.04
N ILE A 378 -40.67 2.66 9.59
CA ILE A 378 -40.14 3.93 10.08
C ILE A 378 -41.26 4.66 10.84
N GLN A 379 -41.03 5.02 12.11
CA GLN A 379 -42.02 5.66 12.99
C GLN A 379 -41.68 7.11 13.32
#